data_AF-A0A2L0D0Q7-F1
#
_entry.id   AF-A0A2L0D0Q7-F1
#
_cell.length_a   1.000
_cell.length_b   1.000
_cell.length_c   1.000
_cell.angle_alpha   90.00
_cell.angle_beta   90.00
_cell.angle_gamma   90.00
#
_symmetry.space_group_name_H-M   'P 1'
#
loop_
_entity.id
_entity.type
_entity.pdbx_description
1 polymer ?
#
loop_
_entity_poly.entity_id
_entity_poly.type
_entity_poly.pdbx_seq_one_letter_code
_entity_poly.pdbx_strand_id
1 'polypeptide(L)'
;GCKGFFKRTVQKGSKYVCLADKACPVDKRRRNRCQFCRFQKCLMVGMVKEVVRTDSLKGRRGRLPSKPKSPQESPPSPPVSLITALVRAHVDTTPDLANLDYSQYLEPTPIEPIMSEAEKIQQFYTLLTTSVDVIKAFTDKIPG
;
A
#
# COMPACT_ATOMS: atom_id res chain seq x y z
N GLY A 1 7.20 -7.81 27.81
CA GLY A 1 7.71 -8.78 26.81
C GLY A 1 7.64 -8.21 25.39
N CYS A 2 7.88 -9.03 24.35
CA CYS A 2 7.90 -8.57 22.95
C CYS A 2 6.52 -8.14 22.42
N LYS A 3 5.43 -8.78 22.86
CA LYS A 3 4.04 -8.35 22.56
C LYS A 3 3.80 -6.86 22.86
N GLY A 4 4.16 -6.42 24.07
CA GLY A 4 3.98 -5.03 24.48
C GLY A 4 4.94 -4.04 23.81
N PHE A 5 6.16 -4.50 23.50
CA PHE A 5 7.13 -3.72 22.73
C PHE A 5 6.59 -3.45 21.32
N PHE A 6 6.23 -4.51 20.57
CA PHE A 6 5.63 -4.42 19.23
C PHE A 6 4.38 -3.53 19.21
N LYS A 7 3.46 -3.79 20.16
CA LYS A 7 2.48 -2.86 20.76
C LYS A 7 2.78 -1.39 20.47
N ARG A 8 3.68 -0.89 21.32
CA ARG A 8 3.99 0.54 21.44
C ARG A 8 4.76 1.06 20.23
N THR A 9 5.65 0.24 19.65
CA THR A 9 6.42 0.65 18.47
C THR A 9 5.50 0.97 17.30
N VAL A 10 4.52 0.10 17.00
CA VAL A 10 3.56 0.33 15.91
C VAL A 10 2.65 1.52 16.22
N GLN A 11 2.04 1.57 17.40
CA GLN A 11 1.09 2.63 17.77
C GLN A 11 1.71 4.04 17.80
N LYS A 12 3.00 4.15 18.13
CA LYS A 12 3.71 5.43 18.19
C LYS A 12 4.46 5.75 16.90
N GLY A 13 4.41 4.88 15.88
CA GLY A 13 5.23 5.02 14.67
C GLY A 13 6.73 5.13 14.97
N SER A 14 7.22 4.49 16.03
CA SER A 14 8.59 4.68 16.50
C SER A 14 9.60 4.13 15.50
N LYS A 15 10.55 4.98 15.10
CA LYS A 15 11.71 4.60 14.29
C LYS A 15 12.90 4.41 15.21
N TYR A 16 13.62 3.32 15.04
CA TYR A 16 14.82 3.00 15.82
C TYR A 16 16.02 2.93 14.89
N VAL A 17 17.20 3.20 15.43
CA VAL A 17 18.49 3.07 14.74
C VAL A 17 19.34 2.03 15.49
N CYS A 18 20.03 1.17 14.75
CA CYS A 18 21.06 0.30 15.32
C CYS A 18 22.39 1.03 15.32
N LEU A 19 23.11 0.98 16.43
CA LEU A 19 24.46 1.57 16.57
C LEU A 19 25.59 0.56 16.24
N ALA A 20 25.23 -0.60 15.71
CA ALA A 20 26.12 -1.68 15.30
C ALA A 20 25.62 -2.22 13.94
N ASP A 21 25.96 -3.46 13.59
CA ASP A 21 25.74 -4.02 12.24
C ASP A 21 24.31 -4.52 11.98
N LYS A 22 23.30 -3.95 12.65
CA LYS A 22 21.89 -4.40 12.53
C LYS A 22 21.67 -5.89 12.83
N ALA A 23 22.63 -6.55 13.49
CA ALA A 23 22.64 -7.98 13.78
C ALA A 23 22.74 -8.29 15.29
N CYS A 24 22.30 -7.36 16.16
CA CYS A 24 22.41 -7.55 17.61
C CYS A 24 21.62 -8.78 18.08
N PRO A 25 22.19 -9.63 18.96
CA PRO A 25 21.50 -10.82 19.46
C PRO A 25 20.29 -10.46 20.34
N VAL A 26 19.12 -10.97 19.96
CA VAL A 26 17.85 -10.74 20.68
C VAL A 26 17.42 -12.03 21.39
N ASP A 27 17.79 -12.12 22.67
CA ASP A 27 17.43 -13.19 23.62
C ASP A 27 16.73 -12.62 24.87
N LYS A 28 16.34 -13.47 25.84
CA LYS A 28 15.61 -13.04 27.06
C LYS A 28 16.35 -11.97 27.87
N ARG A 29 17.69 -12.04 27.92
CA ARG A 29 18.55 -11.16 28.73
C ARG A 29 18.90 -9.86 27.97
N ARG A 30 19.18 -9.95 26.67
CA ARG A 30 19.73 -8.87 25.85
C ARG A 30 18.73 -8.19 24.91
N ARG A 31 17.48 -8.64 24.84
CA ARG A 31 16.44 -8.05 23.95
C ARG A 31 16.21 -6.54 24.10
N ASN A 32 16.60 -5.92 25.21
CA ASN A 32 16.44 -4.47 25.40
C ASN A 32 17.66 -3.65 24.92
N ARG A 33 18.78 -4.29 24.57
CA ARG A 33 20.05 -3.63 24.22
C ARG A 33 19.96 -2.85 22.90
N CYS A 34 19.22 -3.36 21.92
CA CYS A 34 18.99 -2.70 20.65
C CYS A 34 17.50 -2.79 20.25
N GLN A 35 16.81 -1.65 20.23
CA GLN A 35 15.40 -1.58 19.88
C GLN A 35 15.17 -1.86 18.39
N PHE A 36 16.08 -1.44 17.52
CA PHE A 36 16.04 -1.73 16.08
C PHE A 36 16.03 -3.24 15.82
N CYS A 37 17.08 -3.97 16.23
CA CYS A 37 17.20 -5.41 15.97
C CYS A 37 16.06 -6.20 16.63
N ARG A 38 15.59 -5.75 17.79
CA ARG A 38 14.43 -6.35 18.44
C ARG A 38 13.16 -6.20 17.60
N PHE A 39 12.89 -5.01 17.07
CA PHE A 39 11.70 -4.76 16.26
C PHE A 39 11.80 -5.47 14.91
N GLN A 40 12.96 -5.43 14.27
CA GLN A 40 13.27 -6.19 13.07
C GLN A 40 13.01 -7.68 13.27
N LYS A 41 13.50 -8.27 14.37
CA LYS A 41 13.23 -9.69 14.70
C LYS A 41 11.74 -9.96 14.92
N CYS A 42 10.98 -9.04 15.52
CA CYS A 42 9.53 -9.20 15.66
C CYS A 42 8.85 -9.34 14.29
N LEU A 43 9.26 -8.53 13.30
CA LEU A 43 8.74 -8.62 11.94
C LEU A 43 9.19 -9.93 11.26
N MET A 44 10.47 -10.30 11.38
CA MET A 44 11.01 -11.53 10.78
C MET A 44 10.32 -12.81 11.28
N VAL A 45 9.89 -12.86 12.55
CA VAL A 45 9.14 -14.01 13.10
C VAL A 45 7.63 -13.92 12.84
N GLY A 46 7.16 -12.98 12.02
CA GLY A 46 5.78 -12.90 11.57
C GLY A 46 4.83 -12.08 12.46
N MET A 47 5.32 -11.15 13.29
CA MET A 47 4.42 -10.20 13.94
C MET A 47 3.89 -9.19 12.92
N VAL A 48 2.56 -9.15 12.76
CA VAL A 48 1.84 -8.35 11.77
C VAL A 48 1.49 -6.97 12.33
N LYS A 49 1.87 -5.88 11.65
CA LYS A 49 1.64 -4.51 12.13
C LYS A 49 0.15 -4.16 12.10
N GLU A 50 -0.54 -4.64 11.07
CA GLU A 50 -1.94 -4.42 10.74
C GLU A 50 -2.89 -5.02 11.80
N VAL A 51 -2.42 -6.03 12.56
CA VAL A 51 -3.16 -6.61 13.68
C VAL A 51 -3.17 -5.68 14.91
N VAL A 52 -2.25 -4.72 14.98
CA VAL A 52 -2.24 -3.69 16.03
C VAL A 52 -3.30 -2.65 15.69
N ARG A 53 -4.41 -2.66 16.43
CA ARG A 53 -5.51 -1.70 16.26
C ARG A 53 -5.02 -0.25 16.34
N THR A 54 -5.28 0.50 15.27
CA THR A 54 -5.12 1.96 15.16
C THR A 54 -6.49 2.64 15.08
N ASP A 55 -6.48 3.98 15.16
CA ASP A 55 -7.64 4.83 14.83
C ASP A 55 -8.94 4.45 15.54
N SER A 56 -10.01 4.20 14.78
CA SER A 56 -11.36 3.88 15.28
C SER A 56 -11.44 2.60 16.12
N LEU A 57 -10.43 1.72 16.05
CA LEU A 57 -10.37 0.49 16.83
C LEU A 57 -9.47 0.60 18.07
N LYS A 58 -8.85 1.76 18.30
CA LYS A 58 -7.99 2.02 19.46
C LYS A 58 -8.82 1.94 20.75
N GLY A 59 -8.34 1.15 21.72
CA GLY A 59 -9.02 0.94 23.00
C GLY A 59 -10.00 -0.24 23.04
N ARG A 60 -10.41 -0.80 21.89
CA ARG A 60 -11.28 -1.98 21.85
C ARG A 60 -10.55 -3.23 22.36
N ARG A 61 -11.16 -3.92 23.33
CA ARG A 61 -10.67 -5.17 23.92
C ARG A 61 -11.47 -6.37 23.36
N GLY A 62 -10.88 -7.57 23.43
CA GLY A 62 -11.53 -8.80 22.97
C GLY A 62 -11.31 -9.13 21.48
N ARG A 63 -11.90 -10.25 21.05
CA ARG A 63 -11.91 -10.72 19.66
C ARG A 63 -12.88 -9.85 18.85
N LEU A 64 -12.50 -9.45 17.63
CA LEU A 64 -13.47 -8.83 16.72
C LEU A 64 -14.53 -9.88 16.33
N PRO A 65 -15.79 -9.48 16.10
CA PRO A 65 -16.80 -10.42 15.63
C PRO A 65 -16.29 -11.14 14.36
N SER A 66 -16.12 -12.45 14.44
CA SER A 66 -15.88 -13.29 13.27
C SER A 66 -17.22 -13.47 12.57
N LYS A 67 -17.32 -13.03 11.31
CA LYS A 67 -18.51 -13.22 10.48
C LYS A 67 -18.84 -14.73 10.43
N PRO A 68 -20.03 -15.18 10.85
CA PRO A 68 -20.39 -16.59 10.71
C PRO A 68 -20.50 -16.95 9.22
N LYS A 69 -19.89 -18.09 8.83
CA LYS A 69 -20.16 -18.74 7.55
C LYS A 69 -21.54 -19.40 7.64
N SER A 70 -22.54 -18.87 6.95
CA SER A 70 -23.77 -19.61 6.65
C SER A 70 -23.71 -20.14 5.20
N PRO A 71 -24.18 -21.37 4.95
CA PRO A 71 -24.49 -21.84 3.61
C PRO A 71 -25.97 -21.56 3.30
N GLN A 72 -26.27 -20.61 2.41
CA GLN A 72 -27.40 -20.61 1.45
C GLN A 72 -27.66 -19.20 0.88
N GLU A 73 -27.91 -19.20 -0.44
CA GLU A 73 -28.49 -18.18 -1.32
C GLU A 73 -28.34 -16.72 -0.91
N SER A 74 -27.44 -16.02 -1.61
CA SER A 74 -27.18 -14.60 -1.45
C SER A 74 -28.41 -13.74 -1.79
N PRO A 75 -28.97 -12.97 -0.84
CA PRO A 75 -29.65 -11.72 -1.15
C PRO A 75 -28.62 -10.74 -1.76
N PRO A 76 -29.04 -9.73 -2.54
CA PRO A 76 -28.10 -8.76 -3.11
C PRO A 76 -27.25 -8.18 -1.98
N SER A 77 -25.94 -8.18 -2.20
CA SER A 77 -24.97 -7.67 -1.22
C SER A 77 -25.40 -6.29 -0.74
N PRO A 78 -25.19 -5.94 0.55
CA PRO A 78 -25.41 -4.56 0.98
C PRO A 78 -24.62 -3.63 0.04
N PRO A 79 -25.17 -2.46 -0.32
CA PRO A 79 -24.52 -1.58 -1.27
C PRO A 79 -23.09 -1.32 -0.80
N VAL A 80 -22.14 -1.58 -1.70
CA VAL A 80 -20.73 -1.27 -1.47
C VAL A 80 -20.68 0.19 -1.04
N SER A 81 -20.03 0.50 0.10
CA SER A 81 -19.92 1.89 0.53
C SER A 81 -19.31 2.73 -0.60
N LEU A 82 -19.80 3.95 -0.81
CA LEU A 82 -19.33 4.82 -1.90
C LEU A 82 -17.79 4.92 -1.92
N ILE A 83 -17.18 5.03 -0.75
CA ILE A 83 -15.72 5.05 -0.59
C ILE A 83 -15.09 3.77 -1.15
N THR A 84 -15.63 2.60 -0.83
CA THR A 84 -15.10 1.32 -1.34
C THR A 84 -15.30 1.19 -2.85
N ALA A 85 -16.42 1.69 -3.39
CA ALA A 85 -16.67 1.65 -4.82
C ALA A 85 -15.68 2.56 -5.58
N LEU A 86 -15.45 3.78 -5.09
CA LEU A 86 -14.46 4.72 -5.65
C LEU A 86 -13.05 4.13 -5.61
N VAL A 87 -12.63 3.54 -4.49
CA VAL A 87 -11.30 2.93 -4.37
C VAL A 87 -11.13 1.77 -5.35
N ARG A 88 -12.14 0.90 -5.51
CA ARG A 88 -12.07 -0.21 -6.48
C ARG A 88 -12.04 0.29 -7.92
N ALA A 89 -12.92 1.22 -8.27
CA ALA A 89 -12.93 1.82 -9.59
C ALA A 89 -11.54 2.40 -9.93
N HIS A 90 -10.92 3.10 -8.99
CA HIS A 90 -9.58 3.67 -9.18
C HIS A 90 -8.51 2.59 -9.38
N VAL A 91 -8.48 1.57 -8.53
CA VAL A 91 -7.52 0.46 -8.63
C VAL A 91 -7.66 -0.30 -9.95
N ASP A 92 -8.88 -0.47 -10.44
CA ASP A 92 -9.11 -1.23 -11.68
C ASP A 92 -8.78 -0.44 -12.95
N THR A 93 -8.82 0.90 -12.92
CA THR A 93 -8.63 1.74 -14.12
C THR A 93 -7.26 2.38 -14.19
N THR A 94 -6.61 2.57 -13.04
CA THR A 94 -5.28 3.17 -12.99
C THR A 94 -4.21 2.07 -13.12
N PRO A 95 -3.29 2.18 -14.09
CA PRO A 95 -2.19 1.22 -14.21
C PRO A 95 -1.31 1.24 -12.96
N ASP A 96 -0.78 0.09 -12.58
CA ASP A 96 0.16 -0.02 -11.46
C ASP A 96 1.38 0.87 -11.72
N LEU A 97 1.75 1.68 -10.71
CA LEU A 97 2.91 2.55 -10.74
C LEU A 97 4.20 1.76 -11.07
N ALA A 98 4.27 0.50 -10.66
CA ALA A 98 5.40 -0.38 -10.97
C ALA A 98 5.50 -0.79 -12.45
N ASN A 99 4.42 -0.66 -13.22
CA ASN A 99 4.34 -1.05 -14.63
C ASN A 99 4.34 0.16 -15.59
N LEU A 100 4.58 1.37 -15.09
CA LEU A 100 4.65 2.56 -15.93
C LEU A 100 5.95 2.56 -16.74
N ASP A 101 5.82 2.55 -18.06
CA ASP A 101 6.95 2.70 -18.99
C ASP A 101 7.12 4.18 -19.38
N TYR A 102 8.23 4.75 -18.92
CA TYR A 102 8.64 6.12 -19.22
C TYR A 102 9.67 6.22 -20.33
N SER A 103 10.08 5.10 -20.95
CA SER A 103 11.14 5.04 -21.95
C SER A 103 10.94 6.02 -23.11
N GLN A 104 9.69 6.23 -23.50
CA GLN A 104 9.27 7.13 -24.56
C GLN A 104 9.17 8.63 -24.17
N TYR A 105 9.38 8.99 -22.89
CA TYR A 105 9.23 10.36 -22.36
C TYR A 105 10.49 10.91 -21.67
N LEU A 106 11.63 10.23 -21.82
CA LEU A 106 12.90 10.70 -21.27
C LEU A 106 13.41 11.93 -22.03
N GLU A 107 14.15 12.81 -21.33
CA GLU A 107 14.81 13.94 -21.98
C GLU A 107 15.83 13.42 -23.01
N PRO A 108 15.86 13.97 -24.24
CA PRO A 108 16.79 13.51 -25.26
C PRO A 108 18.24 13.69 -24.81
N THR A 109 19.03 12.63 -24.88
CA THR A 109 20.48 12.75 -24.67
C THR A 109 21.14 13.39 -25.92
N PRO A 110 22.31 14.03 -25.81
CA PRO A 110 22.96 14.73 -26.94
C PRO A 110 23.30 13.85 -28.16
N ILE A 111 23.12 12.53 -28.04
CA ILE A 111 23.54 11.50 -29.00
C ILE A 111 22.34 10.89 -29.74
N GLU A 112 21.10 11.12 -29.27
CA GLU A 112 19.90 10.56 -29.86
C GLU A 112 19.30 11.44 -30.97
N PRO A 113 18.70 10.85 -32.01
CA PRO A 113 18.04 11.62 -33.07
C PRO A 113 16.93 12.48 -32.46
N ILE A 114 16.99 13.78 -32.75
CA ILE A 114 16.00 14.75 -32.32
C ILE A 114 14.66 14.36 -32.94
N MET A 115 13.72 13.91 -32.11
CA MET A 115 12.34 13.67 -32.51
C MET A 115 11.78 14.86 -33.28
N SER A 116 11.13 14.59 -34.40
CA SER A 116 10.43 15.61 -35.18
C SER A 116 9.29 16.23 -34.37
N GLU A 117 8.91 17.45 -34.72
CA GLU A 117 7.79 18.15 -34.08
C GLU A 117 6.48 17.34 -34.22
N ALA A 118 6.26 16.72 -35.38
CA ALA A 118 5.10 15.87 -35.62
C ALA A 118 5.04 14.66 -34.68
N GLU A 119 6.18 14.00 -34.42
CA GLU A 119 6.24 12.86 -33.50
C GLU A 119 6.00 13.28 -32.04
N LYS A 120 6.51 14.45 -31.63
CA LYS A 120 6.23 15.00 -30.29
C LYS A 120 4.74 15.29 -30.11
N ILE A 121 4.12 15.91 -31.12
CA ILE A 121 2.67 16.18 -31.13
C ILE A 121 1.89 14.87 -31.04
N GLN A 122 2.27 13.85 -31.82
CA GLN A 122 1.62 12.55 -31.81
C GLN A 122 1.75 11.83 -30.46
N GLN A 123 2.93 11.86 -29.83
CA GLN A 123 3.14 11.33 -28.48
C GLN A 123 2.26 12.03 -27.45
N PHE A 124 2.20 13.37 -27.49
CA PHE A 124 1.34 14.14 -26.59
C PHE A 124 -0.12 13.73 -26.72
N TYR A 125 -0.65 13.66 -27.94
CA TYR A 125 -2.05 13.27 -28.15
C TYR A 125 -2.31 11.83 -27.73
N THR A 126 -1.36 10.92 -27.95
CA THR A 126 -1.48 9.51 -27.52
C THR A 126 -1.58 9.42 -25.99
N LEU A 127 -0.74 10.16 -25.26
CA LEU A 127 -0.81 10.22 -23.81
C LEU A 127 -2.13 10.83 -23.33
N LEU A 128 -2.55 11.92 -23.96
CA LEU A 128 -3.79 12.62 -23.61
C LEU A 128 -5.02 11.74 -23.82
N THR A 129 -5.17 11.11 -25.00
CA THR A 129 -6.31 10.25 -25.30
C THR A 129 -6.36 9.03 -24.41
N THR A 130 -5.22 8.38 -24.19
CA THR A 130 -5.13 7.23 -23.27
C THR A 130 -5.52 7.63 -21.84
N SER A 131 -5.11 8.81 -21.39
CA SER A 131 -5.49 9.33 -20.06
C SER A 131 -6.99 9.63 -19.97
N VAL A 132 -7.58 10.18 -21.04
CA VAL A 132 -9.03 10.44 -21.13
C VAL A 132 -9.81 9.12 -21.11
N ASP A 133 -9.35 8.08 -21.82
CA ASP A 133 -10.00 6.76 -21.83
C ASP A 133 -9.99 6.11 -20.45
N VAL A 134 -8.90 6.25 -19.69
CA VAL A 134 -8.82 5.79 -18.29
C VAL A 134 -9.82 6.54 -17.41
N ILE A 135 -9.92 7.87 -17.54
CA ILE A 135 -10.88 8.69 -16.78
C ILE A 135 -12.32 8.27 -17.11
N LYS A 136 -12.63 8.05 -18.39
CA LYS A 136 -13.95 7.60 -18.83
C LYS A 136 -14.28 6.22 -18.26
N ALA A 137 -13.35 5.27 -18.33
CA ALA A 137 -13.53 3.95 -17.74
C ALA A 137 -13.72 4.01 -16.22
N PHE A 138 -13.08 4.97 -15.55
CA PHE A 138 -13.28 5.21 -14.12
C PHE A 138 -14.70 5.71 -13.85
N THR A 139 -15.17 6.71 -14.59
CA THR A 139 -16.53 7.27 -14.41
C THR A 139 -17.61 6.23 -14.63
N ASP A 140 -17.45 5.34 -15.62
CA ASP A 140 -18.41 4.25 -15.90
C ASP A 140 -18.50 3.22 -14.77
N LYS A 141 -17.49 3.16 -13.88
CA LYS A 141 -17.43 2.24 -12.74
C LYS A 141 -17.89 2.86 -11.42
N ILE A 142 -18.14 4.17 -11.36
CA ILE A 142 -18.65 4.82 -10.15
C ILE A 142 -20.16 4.58 -10.07
N PRO A 143 -20.70 4.09 -8.93
CA PRO A 143 -22.13 3.93 -8.75
C PRO A 143 -22.81 5.31 -8.59
N GLY A 144 -23.81 5.59 -9.43
CA GLY A 144 -24.59 6.84 -9.43
C GLY A 144 -24.86 7.32 -10.85
#